data_AF-A0A1S3VBE1-F1
#
_entry.id   AF-A0A1S3VBE1-F1
#
_cell.length_a   1.000
_cell.length_b   1.000
_cell.length_c   1.000
_cell.angle_alpha   90.00
_cell.angle_beta   90.00
_cell.angle_gamma   90.00
#
_symmetry.space_group_name_H-M   'P 1'
#
loop_
_entity.id
_entity.type
_entity.pdbx_description
1 polymer ?
#
loop_
_entity_poly.entity_id
_entity_poly.type
_entity_poly.pdbx_seq_one_letter_code
_entity_poly.pdbx_strand_id
1 'polypeptide(L)' 'MKLLSRIVENVEEGVNEMKEGDLVVLIFNGECGDCKYYMSEKTNKCERCGYTVLDSACVVKIHANGDWDFNPFTNHLA' A
#
# COMPACT_ATOMS: atom_id res chain seq x y z
N MET A 1 17.37 0.52 2.65
CA MET A 1 15.91 0.73 2.70
C MET A 1 15.66 2.23 2.79
N LYS A 2 15.13 2.84 1.73
CA LYS A 2 14.82 4.27 1.70
C LYS A 2 13.31 4.40 1.84
N LEU A 3 12.85 5.01 2.93
CA LEU A 3 11.43 5.34 3.10
C LEU A 3 11.15 6.62 2.31
N LEU A 4 10.06 6.61 1.54
CA LEU A 4 9.58 7.77 0.81
C LEU A 4 8.21 8.15 1.39
N SER A 5 8.13 9.35 1.97
CA SER A 5 6.86 9.95 2.39
C SER A 5 6.43 11.04 1.41
N ARG A 6 5.12 11.16 1.18
CA ARG A 6 4.51 12.17 0.31
C ARG A 6 3.15 12.61 0.87
N ILE A 7 2.67 13.75 0.38
CA ILE A 7 1.31 14.23 0.61
C ILE A 7 0.46 13.84 -0.60
N VAL A 8 -0.77 13.36 -0.36
CA VAL A 8 -1.74 13.07 -1.42
C VAL A 8 -2.19 14.38 -2.06
N GLU A 9 -2.00 14.51 -3.37
CA GLU A 9 -2.38 15.71 -4.12
C GLU A 9 -3.77 15.60 -4.73
N ASN A 10 -4.17 14.40 -5.17
CA ASN A 10 -5.48 14.13 -5.75
C ASN A 10 -5.91 12.67 -5.46
N VAL A 11 -7.22 12.42 -5.43
CA VAL A 11 -7.81 11.10 -5.21
C VAL A 11 -8.90 10.86 -6.25
N GLU A 12 -8.86 9.69 -6.89
CA GLU A 12 -9.83 9.29 -7.91
C GLU A 12 -11.13 8.73 -7.31
N GLU A 13 -12.19 8.68 -8.14
CA GLU A 13 -13.49 8.14 -7.74
C GLU A 13 -13.38 6.66 -7.34
N GLY A 14 -13.96 6.31 -6.20
CA GLY A 14 -13.96 4.94 -5.66
C GLY A 14 -12.90 4.67 -4.59
N VAL A 15 -11.95 5.59 -4.37
CA VAL A 15 -11.01 5.54 -3.23
C VAL A 15 -11.63 6.24 -2.02
N ASN A 16 -11.88 5.51 -0.94
CA ASN A 16 -12.60 6.03 0.24
C ASN A 16 -11.71 6.18 1.48
N GLU A 17 -10.54 5.54 1.47
CA GLU A 17 -9.62 5.43 2.60
C GLU A 17 -8.64 6.62 2.68
N MET A 18 -8.53 7.39 1.59
CA MET A 18 -7.60 8.51 1.43
C MET A 18 -8.32 9.77 0.97
N LYS A 19 -7.69 10.92 1.24
CA LYS A 19 -8.10 12.24 0.74
C LYS A 19 -6.88 13.10 0.46
N GLU A 20 -7.08 14.15 -0.33
CA GLU A 20 -6.08 15.20 -0.54
C GLU A 20 -5.58 15.76 0.81
N GLY A 21 -4.26 15.95 0.91
CA GLY A 21 -3.59 16.41 2.12
C GLY A 21 -3.19 15.31 3.12
N ASP A 22 -3.62 14.07 2.93
CA ASP A 22 -3.14 12.96 3.77
C ASP A 22 -1.63 12.74 3.57
N LEU A 23 -0.92 12.55 4.68
CA LEU A 23 0.48 12.11 4.65
C LEU A 23 0.52 10.59 4.45
N VAL A 24 1.32 10.14 3.51
CA VAL A 24 1.43 8.73 3.13
C VAL A 24 2.88 8.27 2.97
N VAL A 25 3.11 6.97 3.13
CA VAL A 25 4.39 6.30 2.88
C VAL A 25 4.20 5.22 1.83
N LEU A 26 5.10 5.19 0.85
CA LEU A 26 5.16 4.11 -0.13
C LEU A 26 5.89 2.91 0.46
N ILE A 27 5.24 1.75 0.43
CA ILE A 27 5.81 0.46 0.82
C ILE A 27 5.70 -0.49 -0.36
N PHE A 28 6.84 -1.08 -0.75
CA PHE A 28 6.89 -2.05 -1.82
C PHE A 28 6.64 -3.45 -1.28
N ASN A 29 5.36 -3.85 -1.27
CA ASN A 29 4.95 -5.23 -1.05
C ASN A 29 4.06 -5.65 -2.22
N GLY A 30 4.49 -6.62 -3.01
CA GLY A 30 3.63 -7.21 -4.03
C GLY A 30 2.68 -8.23 -3.41
N GLU A 31 1.46 -8.28 -3.90
CA GLU A 31 0.44 -9.25 -3.49
C GLU A 31 -0.03 -10.06 -4.72
N CYS A 32 0.06 -11.39 -4.65
CA CYS A 32 -0.35 -12.26 -5.76
C CYS A 32 -1.85 -12.63 -5.76
N GLY A 33 -2.57 -12.34 -4.66
CA GLY A 33 -4.01 -12.60 -4.55
C GLY A 33 -4.42 -14.03 -4.17
N ASP A 34 -3.49 -15.00 -4.13
CA ASP A 34 -3.86 -16.42 -4.09
C ASP A 34 -2.81 -17.36 -3.46
N CYS A 35 -1.67 -16.88 -2.94
CA CYS A 35 -0.71 -17.73 -2.22
C CYS A 35 -1.07 -17.93 -0.73
N LYS A 36 -0.52 -18.98 -0.10
CA LYS A 36 -0.76 -19.31 1.31
C LYS A 36 -0.46 -18.17 2.30
N TYR A 37 0.48 -17.29 1.96
CA TYR A 37 0.83 -16.13 2.78
C TYR A 37 -0.13 -14.97 2.58
N TYR A 38 -0.58 -14.74 1.34
CA TYR A 38 -1.64 -13.76 1.04
C TYR A 38 -2.95 -14.11 1.74
N MET A 39 -3.31 -15.40 1.75
CA MET A 39 -4.52 -15.89 2.45
C MET A 39 -4.38 -15.89 3.98
N SER A 40 -3.23 -15.49 4.54
CA SER A 40 -2.99 -15.54 5.97
C SER A 40 -3.13 -14.17 6.61
N GLU A 41 -4.00 -14.05 7.61
CA GLU A 41 -4.13 -12.83 8.43
C GLU A 41 -2.90 -12.55 9.32
N LYS A 42 -1.91 -13.46 9.36
CA LYS A 42 -0.75 -13.36 10.25
C LYS A 42 0.48 -12.77 9.58
N THR A 43 0.47 -12.56 8.26
CA THR A 43 1.64 -12.08 7.53
C THR A 43 1.26 -11.28 6.29
N ASN A 44 2.03 -10.23 6.00
CA ASN A 44 1.95 -9.44 4.77
C ASN A 44 2.95 -9.92 3.70
N LYS A 45 3.43 -11.16 3.81
CA LYS A 45 4.37 -11.75 2.85
C LYS A 45 3.60 -12.32 1.65
N CYS A 46 4.28 -12.35 0.52
CA CYS A 46 3.83 -13.04 -0.67
C CYS A 46 4.91 -14.03 -1.11
N GLU A 47 4.51 -15.27 -1.44
CA GLU A 47 5.44 -16.31 -1.89
C GLU A 47 6.01 -16.00 -3.28
N ARG A 48 5.20 -15.34 -4.12
CA ARG A 48 5.46 -15.14 -5.55
C ARG A 48 5.98 -13.75 -5.90
N CYS A 49 5.70 -12.75 -5.08
CA CYS A 49 6.19 -11.41 -5.32
C CYS A 49 7.60 -11.27 -4.71
N GLY A 50 8.62 -11.40 -5.56
CA GLY A 50 9.99 -11.02 -5.21
C GLY A 50 10.14 -9.50 -5.08
N TYR A 51 11.26 -9.03 -4.51
CA TYR A 51 11.57 -7.60 -4.28
C TYR A 51 11.85 -6.78 -5.57
N THR A 52 11.51 -7.30 -6.76
CA THR A 52 12.13 -6.86 -8.02
C THR A 52 11.15 -6.32 -9.06
N VAL A 53 9.84 -6.31 -8.79
CA VAL A 53 8.85 -5.74 -9.69
C VAL A 53 8.07 -4.65 -8.98
N LEU A 54 8.25 -3.41 -9.44
CA LEU A 54 7.53 -2.20 -9.04
C LEU A 54 6.11 -2.20 -9.63
N ASP A 55 5.45 -3.35 -9.67
CA ASP A 55 4.15 -3.49 -10.33
C ASP A 55 3.00 -3.07 -9.40
N SER A 56 3.27 -3.03 -8.08
CA SER A 56 2.31 -2.67 -7.03
C SER A 56 3.05 -1.99 -5.88
N ALA A 57 2.72 -0.74 -5.56
CA ALA A 57 3.25 -0.05 -4.38
C ALA A 57 2.10 0.19 -3.38
N CYS A 58 2.08 -0.52 -2.26
CA CYS A 58 1.12 -0.24 -1.20
C CYS A 58 1.37 1.15 -0.63
N VAL A 59 0.31 1.89 -0.39
CA VAL A 59 0.38 3.23 0.22
C VAL A 59 -0.19 3.11 1.63
N VAL A 60 0.59 3.49 2.62
CA VAL A 60 0.14 3.52 4.02
C VAL A 60 -0.15 4.96 4.40
N LYS A 61 -1.32 5.19 4.98
CA LYS A 61 -1.71 6.50 5.50
C LYS A 61 -1.21 6.67 6.93
N ILE A 62 -0.60 7.82 7.19
CA ILE A 62 -0.13 8.24 8.51
C ILE A 62 -1.21 9.11 9.15
N HIS A 63 -1.72 8.70 10.31
CA HIS A 63 -2.65 9.52 11.07
C HIS A 63 -1.89 10.53 11.94
N ALA A 64 -2.54 11.65 12.23
CA ALA A 64 -1.93 12.75 12.99
C ALA A 64 -1.50 12.36 14.42
N ASN A 65 -2.11 11.32 14.99
CA ASN A 65 -1.75 10.75 16.29
C ASN A 65 -0.54 9.79 16.22
N GLY A 66 0.02 9.55 15.04
CA GLY A 66 1.13 8.62 14.82
C GLY A 66 0.70 7.17 14.62
N ASP A 67 -0.60 6.88 14.47
CA ASP A 67 -1.12 5.58 14.04
C ASP A 67 -1.12 5.45 12.51
N TRP A 68 -1.34 4.22 11.99
CA TRP A 68 -1.18 3.91 10.57
C TRP A 68 -2.20 2.88 10.09
N ASP A 69 -2.78 3.13 8.92
CA ASP A 69 -3.64 2.16 8.23
C ASP A 69 -2.97 1.67 6.95
N PHE A 70 -2.91 0.34 6.80
CA PHE A 70 -2.38 -0.31 5.60
C PHE A 70 -3.47 -0.36 4.52
N ASN A 71 -3.21 0.26 3.36
CA ASN A 71 -4.07 0.09 2.19
C ASN A 71 -3.41 -0.88 1.17
N PRO A 72 -3.92 -2.12 1.02
CA PRO A 72 -3.39 -3.10 0.06
C PRO A 72 -3.74 -2.79 -1.41
N PHE A 73 -4.59 -1.79 -1.71
CA PHE A 73 -5.09 -1.54 -3.06
C PHE A 73 -4.52 -0.27 -3.69
N THR A 74 -3.49 -0.42 -4.50
CA THR A 74 -3.13 0.55 -5.57
C THR A 74 -3.03 -0.11 -6.95
N ASN A 75 -3.52 -1.35 -7.09
CA ASN A 75 -3.45 -2.11 -8.35
C ASN A 75 -4.48 -1.73 -9.42
N HIS A 76 -5.02 -0.51 -9.40
CA HIS A 76 -5.92 -0.02 -10.45
C HIS A 76 -5.58 1.36 -11.00
N LEU A 77 -4.38 1.89 -10.74
CA LEU A 77 -3.86 3.04 -11.49
C LEU A 77 -3.45 2.57 -12.90
N ALA A 78 -4.45 2.46 -13.78
CA ALA A 78 -4.29 2.37 -15.23
C ALA A 78 -4.58 3.75 -15.84
#